data_AF-X0URY8-F1
#
_entry.id   AF-X0URY8-F1
#
_cell.length_a   1.000
_cell.length_b   1.000
_cell.length_c   1.000
_cell.angle_alpha   90.00
_cell.angle_beta   90.00
_cell.angle_gamma   90.00
#
_symmetry.space_group_name_H-M   'P 1'
#
loop_
_entity.id
_entity.type
_entity.pdbx_description
1 polymer ?
#
loop_
_entity_poly.entity_id
_entity_poly.type
_entity_poly.pdbx_seq_one_letter_code
_entity_poly.pdbx_strand_id
1 'polypeptide(L)'
;TYLNPGIKYFLGKAAHKIIELTSIFTPQKNIIKNYSHFEKSDPFKIGDMTITPFWMDHSAFDSYAFLIESYGKKIFYSGDFRGHGRKHKSFKWLRHNAPANVDYLLMEGTQVERKTIKDKTESEIEIELIDIFSGNDQLNLVYASGQNIDRLVSIYRACKRTGKLFVVDVYTATVLKSLSKFAAIPHPSREFNDIKVIYPYFLCKRLSNENNEKILYKFRNYKITKEEIRMNKHNIVMTARPSMKFDLDHISDIDGGNFVYSLW
;
A
#
# COMPACT_ATOMS: atom_id res chain seq x y z
N THR A 1 23.10 10.09 -8.28
CA THR A 1 22.16 9.28 -9.08
C THR A 1 22.89 8.86 -10.33
N TYR A 2 22.91 7.57 -10.69
CA TYR A 2 23.65 7.06 -11.86
C TYR A 2 22.85 7.10 -13.17
N LEU A 3 21.58 7.53 -13.12
CA LEU A 3 20.71 7.67 -14.27
C LEU A 3 20.86 9.06 -14.89
N ASN A 4 20.93 9.12 -16.22
CA ASN A 4 20.97 10.38 -16.96
C ASN A 4 19.67 11.19 -16.67
N PRO A 5 19.78 12.46 -16.25
CA PRO A 5 18.62 13.29 -15.89
C PRO A 5 17.66 13.54 -17.07
N GLY A 6 18.11 13.37 -18.32
CA GLY A 6 17.29 13.46 -19.52
C GLY A 6 16.42 12.23 -19.78
N ILE A 7 16.59 11.14 -19.04
CA ILE A 7 15.76 9.93 -19.21
C ILE A 7 14.31 10.27 -18.87
N LYS A 8 13.41 9.85 -19.77
CA LYS A 8 11.97 9.98 -19.59
C LYS A 8 11.42 8.76 -18.85
N TYR A 9 10.67 9.00 -17.80
CA TYR A 9 10.04 7.98 -16.97
C TYR A 9 8.59 7.74 -17.42
N PHE A 10 8.17 6.49 -17.50
CA PHE A 10 6.80 6.10 -17.81
C PHE A 10 6.22 5.35 -16.62
N LEU A 11 5.09 5.82 -16.10
CA LEU A 11 4.50 5.27 -14.88
C LEU A 11 3.01 5.56 -14.80
N GLY A 12 2.24 4.69 -14.15
CA GLY A 12 0.83 4.96 -13.88
C GLY A 12 0.64 6.14 -12.93
N LYS A 13 -0.52 6.81 -13.02
CA LYS A 13 -0.84 8.00 -12.23
C LYS A 13 -0.79 7.75 -10.73
N ALA A 14 -1.29 6.59 -10.29
CA ALA A 14 -1.36 6.28 -8.87
C ALA A 14 0.02 5.85 -8.33
N ALA A 15 0.81 5.11 -9.12
CA ALA A 15 2.21 4.83 -8.80
C ALA A 15 3.01 6.13 -8.62
N HIS A 16 2.87 7.08 -9.55
CA HIS A 16 3.53 8.38 -9.44
C HIS A 16 3.14 9.11 -8.14
N LYS A 17 1.84 9.10 -7.80
CA LYS A 17 1.36 9.73 -6.58
C LYS A 17 1.95 9.11 -5.31
N ILE A 18 2.12 7.78 -5.27
CA ILE A 18 2.75 7.09 -4.13
C ILE A 18 4.22 7.49 -4.01
N ILE A 19 4.95 7.61 -5.13
CA ILE A 19 6.35 8.04 -5.14
C ILE A 19 6.48 9.47 -4.59
N GLU A 20 5.64 10.41 -5.06
CA GLU A 20 5.61 11.79 -4.56
C GLU A 20 5.34 11.84 -3.05
N LEU A 21 4.35 11.08 -2.57
CA LEU A 21 4.03 11.03 -1.15
C LEU A 21 5.18 10.45 -0.35
N THR A 22 5.78 9.35 -0.80
CA THR A 22 6.91 8.71 -0.11
C THR A 22 8.09 9.68 0.03
N SER A 23 8.33 10.53 -0.97
CA SER A 23 9.35 11.58 -0.92
C SER A 23 9.08 12.68 0.11
N ILE A 24 7.82 12.87 0.54
CA ILE A 24 7.46 13.80 1.63
C ILE A 24 7.66 13.12 3.00
N PHE A 25 7.30 11.83 3.09
CA PHE A 25 7.26 11.12 4.37
C PHE A 25 8.56 10.36 4.71
N THR A 26 9.54 10.33 3.81
CA THR A 26 10.84 9.70 4.02
C THR A 26 11.99 10.66 3.66
N PRO A 27 13.22 10.44 4.17
CA PRO A 27 14.39 11.23 3.77
C PRO A 27 14.76 11.11 2.28
N GLN A 28 14.20 10.13 1.56
CA GLN A 28 14.52 9.87 0.16
C GLN A 28 13.81 10.88 -0.74
N LYS A 29 14.58 11.77 -1.37
CA LYS A 29 14.05 12.76 -2.32
C LYS A 29 13.97 12.17 -3.74
N ASN A 30 13.00 11.28 -3.95
CA ASN A 30 12.74 10.67 -5.26
C ASN A 30 11.78 11.56 -6.06
N ILE A 31 12.31 12.65 -6.64
CA ILE A 31 11.53 13.55 -7.52
C ILE A 31 11.71 13.11 -8.97
N ILE A 32 10.62 12.64 -9.59
CA ILE A 32 10.60 12.30 -11.01
C ILE A 32 10.19 13.56 -11.78
N LYS A 33 11.12 14.14 -12.55
CA LYS A 33 10.90 15.41 -13.28
C LYS A 33 10.44 15.23 -14.73
N ASN A 34 11.06 14.31 -15.46
CA ASN A 34 10.75 14.07 -16.87
C ASN A 34 9.90 12.81 -17.01
N TYR A 35 8.56 12.93 -16.95
CA TYR A 35 7.69 11.75 -16.98
C TYR A 35 6.51 11.87 -17.94
N SER A 36 5.91 10.72 -18.26
CA SER A 36 4.58 10.63 -18.85
C SER A 36 3.78 9.52 -18.18
N HIS A 37 2.50 9.78 -18.00
CA HIS A 37 1.59 8.76 -17.51
C HIS A 37 1.13 7.89 -18.67
N PHE A 38 1.08 6.58 -18.43
CA PHE A 38 0.38 5.65 -19.29
C PHE A 38 -0.91 5.18 -18.61
N GLU A 39 -1.83 4.64 -19.39
CA GLU A 39 -3.07 4.07 -18.92
C GLU A 39 -3.18 2.61 -19.35
N LYS A 40 -4.05 1.86 -18.68
CA LYS A 40 -4.32 0.46 -19.01
C LYS A 40 -4.78 0.33 -20.46
N SER A 41 -4.16 -0.60 -21.18
CA SER A 41 -4.52 -0.97 -22.55
C SER A 41 -4.40 0.15 -23.58
N ASP A 42 -3.75 1.26 -23.23
CA ASP A 42 -3.45 2.37 -24.13
C ASP A 42 -1.97 2.28 -24.56
N PRO A 43 -1.66 1.93 -25.83
CA PRO A 43 -0.29 1.79 -26.29
C PRO A 43 0.43 3.14 -26.37
N PHE A 44 1.70 3.16 -25.98
CA PHE A 44 2.58 4.32 -26.15
C PHE A 44 3.91 3.92 -26.78
N LYS A 45 4.64 4.89 -27.33
CA LYS A 45 5.91 4.65 -28.03
C LYS A 45 7.13 5.12 -27.23
N ILE A 46 8.19 4.33 -27.30
CA ILE A 46 9.56 4.72 -26.90
C ILE A 46 10.50 4.37 -28.05
N GLY A 47 10.91 5.38 -28.82
CA GLY A 47 11.65 5.15 -30.07
C GLY A 47 10.85 4.25 -31.02
N ASP A 48 11.46 3.17 -31.48
CA ASP A 48 10.85 2.18 -32.39
C ASP A 48 10.01 1.11 -31.66
N MET A 49 9.93 1.18 -30.33
CA MET A 49 9.14 0.25 -29.53
C MET A 49 7.73 0.78 -29.30
N THR A 50 6.73 -0.08 -29.47
CA THR A 50 5.36 0.14 -28.99
C THR A 50 5.14 -0.67 -27.72
N ILE A 51 4.67 -0.02 -26.66
CA ILE A 51 4.47 -0.60 -25.34
C ILE A 51 3.00 -0.52 -24.98
N THR A 52 2.37 -1.67 -24.72
CA THR A 52 0.96 -1.76 -24.31
C THR A 52 0.88 -2.27 -22.86
N PRO A 53 0.36 -1.46 -21.91
CA PRO A 53 0.21 -1.87 -20.52
C PRO A 53 -1.01 -2.78 -20.29
N PHE A 54 -0.85 -3.82 -19.48
CA PHE A 54 -1.92 -4.70 -19.02
C PHE A 54 -1.96 -4.71 -17.50
N TRP A 55 -3.14 -4.56 -16.88
CA TRP A 55 -3.24 -4.62 -15.42
C TRP A 55 -2.79 -5.96 -14.86
N MET A 56 -2.12 -5.89 -13.72
CA MET A 56 -1.67 -7.04 -12.97
C MET A 56 -2.19 -6.98 -11.52
N ASP A 57 -2.43 -8.15 -10.91
CA ASP A 57 -2.67 -8.25 -9.47
C ASP A 57 -1.31 -8.37 -8.75
N HIS A 58 -1.02 -7.43 -7.86
CA HIS A 58 0.18 -7.39 -7.04
C HIS A 58 -0.12 -6.67 -5.71
N SER A 59 0.77 -6.77 -4.73
CA SER A 59 0.63 -6.07 -3.44
C SER A 59 0.80 -4.54 -3.58
N ALA A 60 1.54 -4.10 -4.60
CA ALA A 60 1.67 -2.70 -4.98
C ALA A 60 0.42 -2.20 -5.71
N PHE A 61 0.04 -0.95 -5.45
CA PHE A 61 -1.04 -0.32 -6.20
C PHE A 61 -0.55 0.08 -7.60
N ASP A 62 -1.42 -0.01 -8.61
CA ASP A 62 -1.11 0.42 -9.99
C ASP A 62 -0.02 -0.44 -10.68
N SER A 63 -0.10 -1.77 -10.55
CA SER A 63 0.84 -2.72 -11.17
C SER A 63 0.41 -3.16 -12.57
N TYR A 64 1.40 -3.33 -13.46
CA TYR A 64 1.20 -3.65 -14.87
C TYR A 64 2.21 -4.70 -15.38
N ALA A 65 1.74 -5.54 -16.30
CA ALA A 65 2.56 -6.20 -17.30
C ALA A 65 2.65 -5.33 -18.56
N PHE A 66 3.62 -5.61 -19.42
CA PHE A 66 3.80 -4.88 -20.68
C PHE A 66 3.97 -5.85 -21.85
N LEU A 67 3.20 -5.61 -22.91
CA LEU A 67 3.55 -6.11 -24.25
C LEU A 67 4.46 -5.08 -24.91
N ILE A 68 5.62 -5.52 -25.35
CA ILE A 68 6.63 -4.70 -26.03
C ILE A 68 6.78 -5.22 -27.45
N GLU A 69 6.50 -4.37 -28.44
CA GLU A 69 6.54 -4.71 -29.86
C GLU A 69 7.57 -3.84 -30.58
N SER A 70 8.49 -4.46 -31.32
CA SER A 70 9.50 -3.75 -32.11
C SER A 70 10.02 -4.65 -33.24
N TYR A 71 10.23 -4.07 -34.42
CA TYR A 71 10.73 -4.76 -35.62
C TYR A 71 10.06 -6.14 -35.91
N GLY A 72 8.74 -6.21 -35.75
CA GLY A 72 7.97 -7.44 -35.97
C GLY A 72 8.11 -8.51 -34.88
N LYS A 73 8.76 -8.20 -33.76
CA LYS A 73 8.91 -9.08 -32.59
C LYS A 73 8.08 -8.60 -31.41
N LYS A 74 7.60 -9.56 -30.61
CA LYS A 74 6.73 -9.33 -29.45
C LYS A 74 7.30 -10.00 -28.19
N ILE A 75 7.56 -9.18 -27.17
CA ILE A 75 7.95 -9.64 -25.83
C ILE A 75 6.83 -9.30 -24.86
N PHE A 76 6.37 -10.29 -24.09
CA PHE A 76 5.49 -10.03 -22.96
C PHE A 76 6.27 -10.09 -21.66
N TYR A 77 6.36 -8.96 -20.96
CA TYR A 77 6.96 -8.85 -19.64
C TYR A 77 5.88 -8.83 -18.57
N SER A 78 5.84 -9.85 -17.71
CA SER A 78 4.78 -9.96 -16.69
C SER A 78 4.89 -8.89 -15.60
N GLY A 79 6.10 -8.40 -15.32
CA GLY A 79 6.40 -7.82 -14.01
C GLY A 79 6.14 -8.82 -12.88
N ASP A 80 6.01 -8.31 -11.66
CA ASP A 80 5.63 -9.12 -10.49
C ASP A 80 4.10 -9.27 -10.44
N PHE A 81 3.63 -10.47 -10.12
CA PHE A 81 2.22 -10.78 -10.02
C PHE A 81 1.90 -11.82 -8.94
N ARG A 82 0.67 -11.76 -8.46
CA ARG A 82 0.10 -12.79 -7.58
C ARG A 82 -1.29 -13.17 -8.06
N GLY A 83 -1.64 -14.45 -7.88
CA GLY A 83 -2.99 -14.94 -8.20
C GLY A 83 -4.01 -14.80 -7.05
N HIS A 84 -3.57 -14.33 -5.88
CA HIS A 84 -4.31 -14.46 -4.60
C HIS A 84 -4.56 -13.12 -3.87
N GLY A 85 -4.33 -11.98 -4.53
CA GLY A 85 -4.65 -10.66 -3.98
C GLY A 85 -6.15 -10.36 -4.00
N ARG A 86 -6.55 -9.21 -3.43
CA ARG A 86 -7.97 -8.78 -3.53
C ARG A 86 -8.37 -8.45 -4.97
N LYS A 87 -7.40 -8.23 -5.85
CA LYS A 87 -7.59 -7.97 -7.28
C LYS A 87 -7.51 -9.25 -8.13
N HIS A 88 -7.93 -10.41 -7.61
CA HIS A 88 -8.03 -11.65 -8.39
C HIS A 88 -8.78 -11.49 -9.73
N LYS A 89 -9.72 -10.53 -9.82
CA LYS A 89 -10.40 -10.15 -11.08
C LYS A 89 -9.43 -9.59 -12.13
N SER A 90 -8.38 -8.86 -11.74
CA SER A 90 -7.32 -8.39 -12.62
C SER A 90 -6.50 -9.54 -13.18
N PHE A 91 -6.17 -10.55 -12.36
CA PHE A 91 -5.49 -11.76 -12.85
C PHE A 91 -6.37 -12.56 -13.83
N LYS A 92 -7.66 -12.72 -13.53
CA LYS A 92 -8.63 -13.33 -14.47
C LYS A 92 -8.76 -12.52 -15.76
N TRP A 93 -8.86 -11.20 -15.64
CA TRP A 93 -8.91 -10.29 -16.79
C TRP A 93 -7.66 -10.43 -17.64
N LEU A 94 -6.47 -10.44 -17.02
CA LEU A 94 -5.22 -10.64 -17.73
C LEU A 94 -5.21 -11.99 -18.44
N ARG A 95 -5.57 -13.09 -17.77
CA ARG A 95 -5.59 -14.41 -18.41
C ARG A 95 -6.49 -14.46 -19.65
N HIS A 96 -7.55 -13.66 -19.67
CA HIS A 96 -8.46 -13.56 -20.83
C HIS A 96 -7.99 -12.57 -21.91
N ASN A 97 -7.27 -11.52 -21.52
CA ASN A 97 -6.87 -10.43 -22.42
C ASN A 97 -5.36 -10.45 -22.75
N ALA A 98 -4.61 -11.40 -22.21
CA ALA A 98 -3.18 -11.52 -22.43
C ALA A 98 -2.91 -11.67 -23.93
N PRO A 99 -1.85 -11.04 -24.44
CA PRO A 99 -1.54 -11.11 -25.85
C PRO A 99 -1.28 -12.56 -26.28
N ALA A 100 -1.95 -12.99 -27.34
CA ALA A 100 -1.66 -14.25 -28.01
C ALA A 100 -0.43 -14.10 -28.92
N ASN A 101 0.22 -15.23 -29.23
CA ASN A 101 1.30 -15.32 -30.22
C ASN A 101 2.47 -14.37 -29.97
N VAL A 102 2.96 -14.31 -28.72
CA VAL A 102 4.19 -13.58 -28.37
C VAL A 102 5.41 -14.41 -28.72
N ASP A 103 6.48 -13.79 -29.22
CA ASP A 103 7.74 -14.49 -29.52
C ASP A 103 8.48 -14.89 -28.23
N TYR A 104 8.41 -14.02 -27.20
CA TYR A 104 9.13 -14.21 -25.94
C TYR A 104 8.29 -13.82 -24.73
N LEU A 105 8.48 -14.55 -23.63
CA LEU A 105 7.86 -14.31 -22.34
C LEU A 105 8.95 -14.07 -21.29
N LEU A 106 9.01 -12.86 -20.75
CA LEU A 106 9.84 -12.53 -19.60
C LEU A 106 8.94 -12.53 -18.37
N MET A 107 9.07 -13.57 -17.54
CA MET A 107 8.23 -13.78 -16.37
C MET A 107 9.04 -13.66 -15.09
N GLU A 108 8.41 -13.13 -14.03
CA GLU A 108 9.03 -13.20 -12.71
C GLU A 108 9.25 -14.66 -12.27
N GLY A 109 10.31 -14.87 -11.47
CA GLY A 109 10.75 -16.20 -11.02
C GLY A 109 10.68 -16.40 -9.50
N THR A 110 10.13 -15.44 -8.75
CA THR A 110 10.26 -15.33 -7.29
C THR A 110 9.81 -16.58 -6.52
N GLN A 111 8.84 -17.32 -7.08
CA GLN A 111 8.20 -18.48 -6.45
C GLN A 111 8.53 -19.82 -7.16
N VAL A 112 9.39 -19.83 -8.18
CA VAL A 112 9.66 -21.04 -8.99
C VAL A 112 10.32 -22.16 -8.16
N GLU A 113 11.14 -21.80 -7.17
CA GLU A 113 11.86 -22.77 -6.32
C GLU A 113 11.16 -23.04 -4.97
N ARG A 114 10.10 -22.30 -4.61
CA ARG A 114 9.43 -22.48 -3.31
C ARG A 114 8.54 -23.73 -3.35
N LYS A 115 8.99 -24.82 -2.73
CA LYS A 115 8.19 -26.02 -2.51
C LYS A 115 6.98 -25.73 -1.61
N THR A 116 5.78 -25.74 -2.22
CA THR A 116 4.49 -26.15 -1.62
C THR A 116 4.04 -25.54 -0.29
N ILE A 117 4.36 -24.28 0.03
CA ILE A 117 3.55 -23.52 1.00
C ILE A 117 2.72 -22.54 0.19
N LYS A 118 1.43 -22.84 0.07
CA LYS A 118 0.48 -21.92 -0.56
C LYS A 118 0.44 -20.64 0.28
N ASP A 119 0.81 -19.51 -0.32
CA ASP A 119 0.68 -18.21 0.32
C ASP A 119 -0.79 -17.96 0.73
N LYS A 120 -0.99 -17.44 1.93
CA LYS A 120 -2.34 -17.10 2.41
C LYS A 120 -2.94 -16.00 1.54
N THR A 121 -4.19 -16.17 1.18
CA THR A 121 -5.01 -15.14 0.54
C THR A 121 -5.30 -14.01 1.54
N GLU A 122 -5.60 -12.82 1.04
CA GLU A 122 -6.03 -11.71 1.91
C GLU A 122 -7.33 -12.01 2.68
N SER A 123 -8.15 -12.94 2.19
CA SER A 123 -9.36 -13.41 2.87
C SER A 123 -9.03 -14.34 4.04
N GLU A 124 -8.07 -15.25 3.89
CA GLU A 124 -7.57 -16.10 4.98
C GLU A 124 -6.89 -15.24 6.05
N ILE A 125 -6.08 -14.25 5.65
CA ILE A 125 -5.46 -13.30 6.58
C ILE A 125 -6.53 -12.48 7.31
N GLU A 126 -7.58 -12.01 6.63
CA GLU A 126 -8.69 -11.29 7.27
C GLU A 126 -9.38 -12.14 8.36
N ILE A 127 -9.55 -13.44 8.14
CA ILE A 127 -10.15 -14.36 9.13
C ILE A 127 -9.23 -14.50 10.35
N GLU A 128 -7.94 -14.73 10.15
CA GLU A 128 -6.98 -14.85 11.26
C GLU A 128 -6.88 -13.57 12.09
N LEU A 129 -6.90 -12.41 11.44
CA LEU A 129 -6.90 -11.12 12.13
C LEU A 129 -8.15 -10.95 13.01
N ILE A 130 -9.30 -11.48 12.59
CA ILE A 130 -10.53 -11.41 13.40
C ILE A 130 -10.38 -12.24 14.66
N ASP A 131 -9.88 -13.47 14.54
CA ASP A 131 -9.67 -14.34 15.70
C ASP A 131 -8.69 -13.71 16.69
N ILE A 132 -7.59 -13.12 16.20
CA ILE A 132 -6.60 -12.40 17.02
C ILE A 132 -7.23 -11.19 17.71
N PHE A 133 -7.98 -10.37 16.99
CA PHE A 133 -8.58 -9.16 17.53
C PHE A 133 -9.69 -9.48 18.54
N SER A 134 -10.45 -10.56 18.34
CA SER A 134 -11.48 -11.00 19.27
C SER A 134 -10.92 -11.63 20.55
N GLY A 135 -9.69 -12.16 20.53
CA GLY A 135 -9.12 -12.92 21.65
C GLY A 135 -8.42 -12.11 22.74
N ASN A 136 -8.32 -10.78 22.62
CA ASN A 136 -7.59 -9.95 23.59
C ASN A 136 -8.24 -8.57 23.81
N ASP A 137 -8.42 -8.21 25.09
CA ASP A 137 -8.92 -6.92 25.58
C ASP A 137 -7.80 -5.87 25.77
N GLN A 138 -6.62 -6.12 25.23
CA GLN A 138 -5.51 -5.16 25.18
C GLN A 138 -5.34 -4.57 23.77
N LEU A 139 -4.42 -3.61 23.65
CA LEU A 139 -4.07 -2.96 22.39
C LEU A 139 -3.58 -3.99 21.36
N ASN A 140 -4.13 -3.95 20.15
CA ASN A 140 -3.66 -4.77 19.04
C ASN A 140 -2.75 -3.94 18.13
N LEU A 141 -1.47 -4.29 18.04
CA LEU A 141 -0.51 -3.65 17.16
C LEU A 141 -0.31 -4.49 15.90
N VAL A 142 -0.32 -3.86 14.73
CA VAL A 142 -0.05 -4.53 13.45
C VAL A 142 1.09 -3.84 12.73
N TYR A 143 2.20 -4.55 12.53
CA TYR A 143 3.29 -4.06 11.71
C TYR A 143 3.15 -4.57 10.27
N ALA A 144 2.71 -3.67 9.38
CA ALA A 144 2.56 -3.88 7.94
C ALA A 144 3.06 -2.68 7.15
N SER A 145 3.35 -2.88 5.85
CA SER A 145 3.70 -1.77 4.95
C SER A 145 2.53 -0.80 4.79
N GLY A 146 2.79 0.50 4.95
CA GLY A 146 1.79 1.55 4.70
C GLY A 146 1.37 1.69 3.24
N GLN A 147 2.05 0.98 2.32
CA GLN A 147 1.74 0.94 0.88
C GLN A 147 1.08 -0.37 0.45
N ASN A 148 1.00 -1.39 1.32
CA ASN A 148 0.26 -2.62 1.02
C ASN A 148 -1.23 -2.39 1.29
N ILE A 149 -1.91 -1.82 0.29
CA ILE A 149 -3.31 -1.38 0.41
C ILE A 149 -4.24 -2.56 0.67
N ASP A 150 -3.99 -3.70 0.03
CA ASP A 150 -4.76 -4.91 0.27
C ASP A 150 -4.63 -5.32 1.74
N ARG A 151 -3.43 -5.36 2.32
CA ARG A 151 -3.28 -5.68 3.75
C ARG A 151 -4.02 -4.70 4.66
N LEU A 152 -3.93 -3.40 4.38
CA LEU A 152 -4.63 -2.36 5.16
C LEU A 152 -6.15 -2.52 5.08
N VAL A 153 -6.69 -2.93 3.93
CA VAL A 153 -8.12 -3.27 3.78
C VAL A 153 -8.47 -4.52 4.60
N SER A 154 -7.59 -5.51 4.70
CA SER A 154 -7.80 -6.72 5.52
C SER A 154 -7.90 -6.38 6.98
N ILE A 155 -6.96 -5.56 7.47
CA ILE A 155 -6.95 -5.08 8.85
C ILE A 155 -8.22 -4.27 9.13
N TYR A 156 -8.58 -3.34 8.24
CA TYR A 156 -9.80 -2.54 8.41
C TYR A 156 -11.07 -3.40 8.48
N ARG A 157 -11.23 -4.37 7.56
CA ARG A 157 -12.40 -5.27 7.56
C ARG A 157 -12.46 -6.14 8.81
N ALA A 158 -11.32 -6.62 9.29
CA ALA A 158 -11.23 -7.31 10.57
C ALA A 158 -11.68 -6.40 11.72
N CYS A 159 -11.19 -5.17 11.79
CA CYS A 159 -11.63 -4.17 12.79
C CYS A 159 -13.15 -3.96 12.75
N LYS A 160 -13.74 -3.82 11.56
CA LYS A 160 -15.21 -3.69 11.39
C LYS A 160 -15.97 -4.88 11.96
N ARG A 161 -15.50 -6.10 11.68
CA ARG A 161 -16.15 -7.33 12.11
C ARG A 161 -16.01 -7.57 13.62
N THR A 162 -14.98 -7.01 14.25
CA THR A 162 -14.75 -7.09 15.70
C THR A 162 -15.18 -5.82 16.45
N GLY A 163 -15.80 -4.84 15.79
CA GLY A 163 -16.25 -3.59 16.40
C GLY A 163 -15.14 -2.62 16.84
N LYS A 164 -13.89 -2.84 16.41
CA LYS A 164 -12.72 -2.07 16.84
C LYS A 164 -12.43 -0.86 15.95
N LEU A 165 -11.82 0.16 16.54
CA LEU A 165 -11.28 1.31 15.82
C LEU A 165 -9.98 0.93 15.10
N PHE A 166 -9.83 1.42 13.86
CA PHE A 166 -8.59 1.26 13.11
C PHE A 166 -7.74 2.52 13.18
N VAL A 167 -6.63 2.47 13.90
CA VAL A 167 -5.71 3.60 14.08
C VAL A 167 -4.54 3.46 13.13
N VAL A 168 -4.35 4.46 12.27
CA VAL A 168 -3.19 4.57 11.37
C VAL A 168 -2.41 5.84 11.67
N ASP A 169 -1.14 5.92 11.29
CA ASP A 169 -0.45 7.20 11.37
C ASP A 169 -0.82 8.16 10.22
N VAL A 170 -0.39 9.41 10.34
CA VAL A 170 -0.61 10.45 9.33
C VAL A 170 -0.05 10.11 7.94
N TYR A 171 1.00 9.27 7.84
CA TYR A 171 1.53 8.83 6.55
C TYR A 171 0.55 7.87 5.87
N THR A 172 0.16 6.79 6.54
CA THR A 172 -0.79 5.81 5.98
C THR A 172 -2.14 6.45 5.71
N ALA A 173 -2.63 7.33 6.60
CA ALA A 173 -3.84 8.12 6.34
C ALA A 173 -3.72 8.94 5.05
N THR A 174 -2.57 9.56 4.80
CA THR A 174 -2.32 10.36 3.59
C THR A 174 -2.28 9.49 2.33
N VAL A 175 -1.64 8.31 2.40
CA VAL A 175 -1.60 7.33 1.30
C VAL A 175 -3.02 6.85 0.98
N LEU A 176 -3.77 6.35 1.97
CA LEU A 176 -5.13 5.86 1.80
C LEU A 176 -6.05 6.94 1.21
N LYS A 177 -6.01 8.18 1.75
CA LYS A 177 -6.80 9.29 1.23
C LYS A 177 -6.43 9.69 -0.20
N SER A 178 -5.17 9.56 -0.57
CA SER A 178 -4.73 9.92 -1.92
C SER A 178 -5.13 8.84 -2.93
N LEU A 179 -5.02 7.57 -2.53
CA LEU A 179 -5.39 6.44 -3.35
C LEU A 179 -6.90 6.22 -3.47
N SER A 180 -7.68 6.74 -2.51
CA SER A 180 -9.15 6.70 -2.57
C SER A 180 -9.74 7.43 -3.78
N LYS A 181 -8.93 8.22 -4.51
CA LYS A 181 -9.31 8.86 -5.77
C LYS A 181 -9.28 7.92 -6.97
N PHE A 182 -8.54 6.80 -6.86
CA PHE A 182 -8.34 5.83 -7.93
C PHE A 182 -9.10 4.52 -7.67
N ALA A 183 -9.47 4.23 -6.42
CA ALA A 183 -10.24 3.05 -6.05
C ALA A 183 -11.03 3.28 -4.75
N ALA A 184 -12.07 2.46 -4.52
CA ALA A 184 -12.80 2.44 -3.25
C ALA A 184 -11.90 1.86 -2.14
N ILE A 185 -11.24 2.74 -1.40
CA ILE A 185 -10.29 2.39 -0.33
C ILE A 185 -10.74 3.04 0.98
N PRO A 186 -10.77 2.27 2.10
CA PRO A 186 -11.06 2.82 3.42
C PRO A 186 -10.00 3.85 3.80
N HIS A 187 -10.44 5.03 4.20
CA HIS A 187 -9.56 6.16 4.55
C HIS A 187 -10.27 7.09 5.53
N PRO A 188 -9.55 7.86 6.38
CA PRO A 188 -10.20 8.77 7.33
C PRO A 188 -11.17 9.75 6.64
N SER A 189 -12.47 9.56 6.88
CA SER A 189 -13.56 10.29 6.24
C SER A 189 -14.85 10.19 7.07
N ARG A 190 -15.92 10.89 6.67
CA ARG A 190 -17.23 10.76 7.33
C ARG A 190 -17.81 9.35 7.16
N GLU A 191 -17.56 8.71 6.02
CA GLU A 191 -18.02 7.35 5.72
C GLU A 191 -17.22 6.29 6.49
N PHE A 192 -15.94 6.54 6.73
CA PHE A 192 -15.04 5.66 7.48
C PHE A 192 -14.58 6.36 8.78
N ASN A 193 -15.56 6.74 9.62
CA ASN A 193 -15.33 7.53 10.84
C ASN A 193 -14.63 6.74 11.97
N ASP A 194 -14.56 5.43 11.82
CA ASP A 194 -13.89 4.45 12.67
C ASP A 194 -12.40 4.32 12.36
N ILE A 195 -11.91 4.98 11.32
CA ILE A 195 -10.50 5.13 11.05
C ILE A 195 -9.99 6.39 11.74
N LYS A 196 -9.10 6.22 12.72
CA LYS A 196 -8.48 7.32 13.46
C LYS A 196 -7.02 7.51 13.08
N VAL A 197 -6.49 8.70 13.33
CA VAL A 197 -5.15 9.11 12.93
C VAL A 197 -4.31 9.48 14.14
N ILE A 198 -3.24 8.72 14.37
CA ILE A 198 -2.18 9.07 15.32
C ILE A 198 -1.10 9.91 14.61
N TYR A 199 -0.44 10.76 15.38
CA TYR A 199 0.59 11.69 14.92
C TYR A 199 1.91 11.40 15.63
N PRO A 200 2.74 10.47 15.10
CA PRO A 200 4.02 10.10 15.71
C PRO A 200 4.96 11.30 15.84
N TYR A 201 5.59 11.46 17.01
CA TYR A 201 6.36 12.66 17.36
C TYR A 201 7.44 12.99 16.33
N PHE A 202 8.33 12.02 16.05
CA PHE A 202 9.45 12.25 15.13
C PHE A 202 9.00 12.48 13.69
N LEU A 203 7.90 11.84 13.26
CA LEU A 203 7.34 12.06 11.95
C LEU A 203 6.80 13.49 11.82
N CYS A 204 6.02 13.95 12.81
CA CYS A 204 5.46 15.29 12.81
C CYS A 204 6.53 16.38 12.93
N LYS A 205 7.53 16.17 13.79
CA LYS A 205 8.68 17.07 13.93
C LYS A 205 9.41 17.25 12.61
N ARG A 206 9.69 16.16 11.89
CA ARG A 206 10.33 16.22 10.57
C ARG A 206 9.47 16.94 9.54
N LEU A 207 8.17 16.63 9.48
CA LEU A 207 7.26 17.30 8.54
C LEU A 207 7.18 18.82 8.79
N SER A 208 7.16 19.27 10.05
CA SER A 208 7.20 20.71 10.35
C SER A 208 8.52 21.35 9.94
N ASN A 209 9.65 20.73 10.29
CA ASN A 209 10.98 21.22 9.90
C ASN A 209 11.20 21.30 8.38
N GLU A 210 10.48 20.48 7.60
CA GLU A 210 10.55 20.44 6.13
C GLU A 210 9.44 21.26 5.45
N ASN A 211 8.75 22.15 6.18
CA ASN A 211 7.65 23.01 5.67
C ASN A 211 6.43 22.24 5.13
N ASN A 212 6.19 21.03 5.62
CA ASN A 212 5.06 20.17 5.25
C ASN A 212 3.89 20.22 6.25
N GLU A 213 3.77 21.30 7.03
CA GLU A 213 2.81 21.45 8.14
C GLU A 213 1.35 21.29 7.73
N LYS A 214 0.99 21.67 6.50
CA LYS A 214 -0.38 21.52 5.98
C LYS A 214 -0.90 20.09 6.06
N ILE A 215 -0.01 19.10 5.95
CA ILE A 215 -0.36 17.67 6.09
C ILE A 215 -0.83 17.35 7.51
N LEU A 216 -0.24 18.00 8.53
CA LEU A 216 -0.54 17.74 9.93
C LEU A 216 -2.00 18.11 10.27
N TYR A 217 -2.55 19.13 9.61
CA TYR A 217 -3.93 19.58 9.83
C TYR A 217 -4.98 18.81 9.02
N LYS A 218 -4.57 17.99 8.04
CA LYS A 218 -5.47 17.34 7.08
C LYS A 218 -6.50 16.41 7.72
N PHE A 219 -6.13 15.74 8.82
CA PHE A 219 -6.96 14.74 9.49
C PHE A 219 -7.34 15.14 10.91
N ARG A 220 -7.35 16.44 11.23
CA ARG A 220 -7.63 16.94 12.59
C ARG A 220 -8.93 16.39 13.20
N ASN A 221 -9.97 16.21 12.39
CA ASN A 221 -11.28 15.71 12.82
C ASN A 221 -11.30 14.20 13.13
N TYR A 222 -10.22 13.48 12.77
CA TYR A 222 -10.07 12.04 12.98
C TYR A 222 -8.87 11.73 13.89
N LYS A 223 -8.26 12.76 14.49
CA LYS A 223 -7.11 12.60 15.38
C LYS A 223 -7.49 11.76 16.58
N ILE A 224 -6.58 10.88 17.01
CA ILE A 224 -6.61 10.22 18.31
C ILE A 224 -5.30 10.49 19.05
N THR A 225 -5.41 10.78 20.34
CA THR A 225 -4.28 11.06 21.23
C THR A 225 -3.77 9.78 21.90
N LYS A 226 -2.54 9.84 22.43
CA LYS A 226 -1.95 8.74 23.23
C LYS A 226 -2.82 8.40 24.44
N GLU A 227 -3.41 9.42 25.08
CA GLU A 227 -4.32 9.26 26.21
C GLU A 227 -5.62 8.54 25.80
N GLU A 228 -6.24 8.96 24.69
CA GLU A 228 -7.42 8.27 24.17
C GLU A 228 -7.12 6.82 23.76
N ILE A 229 -5.91 6.55 23.24
CA ILE A 229 -5.48 5.18 22.94
C ILE A 229 -5.38 4.36 24.23
N ARG A 230 -4.75 4.90 25.28
CA ARG A 230 -4.64 4.26 26.59
C ARG A 230 -6.01 3.91 27.16
N MET A 231 -6.92 4.90 27.20
CA MET A 231 -8.26 4.73 27.77
C MET A 231 -9.12 3.73 26.99
N ASN A 232 -8.89 3.56 25.68
CA ASN A 232 -9.70 2.72 24.79
C ASN A 232 -8.93 1.54 24.19
N LYS A 233 -7.82 1.12 24.81
CA LYS A 233 -6.87 0.12 24.26
C LYS A 233 -7.54 -1.18 23.82
N HIS A 234 -8.54 -1.66 24.57
CA HIS A 234 -9.30 -2.87 24.28
C HIS A 234 -10.07 -2.79 22.94
N ASN A 235 -10.38 -1.58 22.48
CA ASN A 235 -11.17 -1.33 21.28
C ASN A 235 -10.31 -0.87 20.09
N ILE A 236 -8.98 -0.99 20.16
CA ILE A 236 -8.08 -0.41 19.16
C ILE A 236 -7.22 -1.47 18.50
N VAL A 237 -7.18 -1.40 17.17
CA VAL A 237 -6.14 -1.99 16.32
C VAL A 237 -5.34 -0.85 15.71
N MET A 238 -4.04 -0.79 15.98
CA MET A 238 -3.18 0.28 15.52
C MET A 238 -2.04 -0.24 14.65
N THR A 239 -1.84 0.37 13.48
CA THR A 239 -0.63 0.08 12.70
C THR A 239 0.61 0.63 13.41
N ALA A 240 1.64 -0.20 13.56
CA ALA A 240 2.89 0.17 14.20
C ALA A 240 4.05 0.19 13.19
N ARG A 241 5.07 1.01 13.47
CA ARG A 241 6.34 1.05 12.73
C ARG A 241 7.50 1.14 13.71
N PRO A 242 8.72 0.71 13.31
CA PRO A 242 9.90 0.86 14.15
C PRO A 242 10.13 2.31 14.64
N SER A 243 9.87 3.30 13.79
CA SER A 243 10.00 4.72 14.14
C SER A 243 9.00 5.22 15.19
N MET A 244 7.95 4.45 15.48
CA MET A 244 6.94 4.78 16.50
C MET A 244 7.34 4.27 17.90
N LYS A 245 8.52 3.68 18.09
CA LYS A 245 8.95 3.19 19.40
C LYS A 245 8.81 4.26 20.49
N PHE A 246 9.31 5.46 20.24
CA PHE A 246 9.16 6.58 21.17
C PHE A 246 7.69 6.87 21.48
N ASP A 247 6.81 6.84 20.50
CA ASP A 247 5.39 7.10 20.72
C ASP A 247 4.72 6.00 21.56
N LEU A 248 5.06 4.73 21.31
CA LEU A 248 4.55 3.58 22.06
C LEU A 248 5.06 3.58 23.51
N ASP A 249 6.33 3.91 23.75
CA ASP A 249 6.90 4.05 25.10
C ASP A 249 6.21 5.14 25.93
N HIS A 250 5.47 6.06 25.28
CA HIS A 250 4.70 7.14 25.92
C HIS A 250 3.19 6.88 25.94
N ILE A 251 2.75 5.64 25.73
CA ILE A 251 1.38 5.20 26.01
C ILE A 251 1.50 4.21 27.16
N SER A 252 1.16 4.63 28.38
CA SER A 252 1.19 3.73 29.53
C SER A 252 0.12 2.65 29.44
N ASP A 253 0.33 1.56 30.17
CA ASP A 253 -0.65 0.49 30.37
C ASP A 253 -1.05 -0.24 29.07
N ILE A 254 -0.16 -0.37 28.08
CA ILE A 254 -0.44 -1.10 26.82
C ILE A 254 0.14 -2.52 26.78
N ASP A 255 0.75 -2.96 27.88
CA ASP A 255 1.33 -4.30 28.01
C ASP A 255 0.27 -5.42 27.92
N GLY A 256 0.69 -6.61 27.49
CA GLY A 256 -0.21 -7.76 27.29
C GLY A 256 -1.01 -7.71 25.98
N GLY A 257 -0.76 -6.72 25.13
CA GLY A 257 -1.30 -6.60 23.77
C GLY A 257 -0.73 -7.60 22.76
N ASN A 258 -1.43 -7.73 21.63
CA ASN A 258 -0.94 -8.50 20.50
C ASN A 258 -0.01 -7.65 19.63
N PHE A 259 1.09 -8.24 19.15
CA PHE A 259 1.90 -7.66 18.07
C PHE A 259 1.89 -8.60 16.86
N VAL A 260 1.15 -8.21 15.82
CA VAL A 260 1.05 -8.97 14.58
C VAL A 260 2.04 -8.42 13.57
N TYR A 261 3.01 -9.24 13.19
CA TYR A 261 3.91 -8.94 12.08
C TYR A 261 3.35 -9.48 10.77
N SER A 262 3.18 -8.60 9.78
CA SER A 262 2.52 -8.93 8.52
C SER A 262 3.33 -8.38 7.35
N LEU A 263 4.44 -9.07 7.05
CA LEU A 263 5.27 -8.79 5.88
C LEU A 263 4.70 -9.53 4.67
N TRP A 264 4.57 -8.82 3.54
CA TRP A 264 3.99 -9.26 2.25
C TRP A 264 2.48 -9.40 2.23
#